data_AF-A0A1D2WXC0-F1
#
_entry.id   AF-A0A1D2WXC0-F1
#
_cell.length_a   1.000
_cell.length_b   1.000
_cell.length_c   1.000
_cell.angle_alpha   90.00
_cell.angle_beta   90.00
_cell.angle_gamma   90.00
#
_symmetry.space_group_name_H-M   'P 1'
#
loop_
_entity.id
_entity.type
_entity.pdbx_description
1 polymer ?
#
loop_
_entity_poly.entity_id
_entity_poly.type
_entity_poly.pdbx_seq_one_letter_code
_entity_poly.pdbx_strand_id
1 'polypeptide(L)'
;MFAPSCRLILDFVIGPRKQYVADKLVESVKKHLSDKIPLFVTDGLNFYREALLKHFGVLIEFPRTGKRGRPRKPKIFPPDDLKYAQVVKIRINGILKKVEKKTIFGKDIEQSEISTTLIERQNLTFRQDNNRVSRKTIGFSNLRSAFLGA
;
A
#
# COMPACT_ATOMS: atom_id res chain seq x y z
N MET A 1 7.01 2.85 1.06
CA MET A 1 6.82 2.20 -0.26
C MET A 1 8.18 2.03 -0.94
N PHE A 2 8.33 1.06 -1.84
CA PHE A 2 9.63 0.62 -2.38
C PHE A 2 9.63 0.60 -3.90
N ALA A 3 10.71 1.07 -4.53
CA ALA A 3 10.90 1.06 -5.98
C ALA A 3 11.79 -0.14 -6.39
N PRO A 4 11.26 -1.13 -7.13
CA PRO A 4 11.97 -2.38 -7.45
C PRO A 4 13.26 -2.20 -8.25
N SER A 5 13.28 -1.28 -9.20
CA SER A 5 14.40 -1.09 -10.15
C SER A 5 15.70 -0.66 -9.48
N CYS A 6 15.63 0.11 -8.38
CA CYS A 6 16.80 0.75 -7.77
C CYS A 6 16.99 0.42 -6.28
N ARG A 7 16.28 -0.60 -5.76
CA ARG A 7 16.25 -0.94 -4.32
C ARG A 7 16.00 0.27 -3.39
N LEU A 8 15.27 1.28 -3.88
CA LEU A 8 15.05 2.54 -3.17
C LEU A 8 13.80 2.45 -2.28
N ILE A 9 13.94 2.84 -1.01
CA ILE A 9 12.79 3.06 -0.12
C ILE A 9 12.43 4.54 -0.25
N LEU A 10 11.25 4.83 -0.80
CA LEU A 10 10.77 6.21 -0.95
C LEU A 10 10.36 6.79 0.40
N ASP A 11 9.66 5.99 1.21
CA ASP A 11 9.24 6.40 2.54
C ASP A 11 8.80 5.19 3.39
N PHE A 12 8.72 5.37 4.72
CA PHE A 12 8.18 4.42 5.66
C PHE A 12 7.41 5.11 6.80
N VAL A 13 6.33 4.48 7.25
CA VAL A 13 5.54 4.96 8.39
C VAL A 13 5.48 3.87 9.45
N ILE A 14 5.86 4.20 10.68
CA ILE A 14 5.77 3.30 11.82
C ILE A 14 4.39 3.46 12.46
N GLY A 15 3.64 2.37 12.54
CA GLY A 15 2.31 2.39 13.15
C GLY A 15 1.60 1.04 13.08
N PRO A 16 0.43 0.92 13.73
CA PRO A 16 -0.39 -0.29 13.65
C PRO A 16 -0.93 -0.50 12.22
N ARG A 17 -1.36 -1.73 11.92
CA ARG A 17 -2.05 -2.05 10.67
C ARG A 17 -3.47 -1.46 10.69
N LYS A 18 -3.60 -0.16 10.39
CA LYS A 18 -4.86 0.59 10.36
C LYS A 18 -4.90 1.54 9.15
N GLN A 19 -6.11 1.91 8.72
CA GLN A 19 -6.33 2.75 7.54
C GLN A 19 -5.53 4.06 7.56
N TYR A 20 -5.52 4.78 8.68
CA TYR A 20 -4.81 6.07 8.77
C TYR A 20 -3.29 5.95 8.56
N VAL A 21 -2.69 4.78 8.85
CA VAL A 21 -1.26 4.54 8.60
C VAL A 21 -1.01 4.33 7.11
N ALA A 22 -1.91 3.60 6.44
CA ALA A 22 -1.85 3.43 4.99
C ALA A 22 -2.04 4.77 4.27
N ASP A 23 -3.01 5.58 4.71
CA ASP A 23 -3.23 6.93 4.18
C ASP A 23 -1.97 7.79 4.30
N LYS A 24 -1.38 7.88 5.49
CA LYS A 24 -0.14 8.65 5.71
C LYS A 24 1.01 8.19 4.82
N LEU A 25 1.18 6.87 4.66
CA LEU A 25 2.24 6.33 3.81
C LEU A 25 2.02 6.70 2.34
N VAL A 26 0.79 6.57 1.84
CA VAL A 26 0.46 6.89 0.44
C VAL A 26 0.57 8.40 0.19
N GLU A 27 0.11 9.22 1.13
CA GLU A 27 0.24 10.68 1.06
C GLU A 27 1.70 11.10 0.93
N SER A 28 2.57 10.54 1.77
CA SER A 28 3.98 10.89 1.78
C SER A 28 4.69 10.43 0.50
N VAL A 29 4.40 9.22 0.03
CA VAL A 29 4.90 8.74 -1.27
C VAL A 29 4.47 9.67 -2.40
N LYS A 30 3.21 10.10 -2.42
CA LYS A 30 2.71 11.02 -3.45
C LYS A 30 3.52 12.32 -3.52
N LYS A 31 4.03 12.83 -2.40
CA LYS A 31 4.89 14.03 -2.36
C LYS A 31 6.25 13.83 -3.03
N HIS A 32 6.72 12.58 -3.11
CA HIS A 32 7.99 12.22 -3.74
C HIS A 32 7.84 11.76 -5.19
N LEU A 33 6.60 11.57 -5.67
CA LEU A 33 6.35 11.17 -7.04
C LEU A 33 6.29 12.38 -7.96
N SER A 34 6.85 12.22 -9.16
CA SER A 34 6.62 13.11 -10.30
C SER A 34 5.18 12.95 -10.84
N ASP A 35 4.85 13.61 -11.94
CA ASP A 35 3.54 13.52 -12.61
C ASP A 35 3.14 12.10 -13.03
N LYS A 36 4.11 11.18 -13.18
CA LYS A 36 3.85 9.78 -13.53
C LYS A 36 3.54 8.93 -12.30
N ILE A 37 2.36 8.29 -12.31
CA ILE A 37 1.94 7.34 -11.29
C ILE A 37 2.61 5.98 -11.54
N PRO A 38 3.36 5.42 -10.57
CA PRO A 38 4.00 4.13 -10.72
C PRO A 38 3.01 2.97 -10.50
N LEU A 39 3.41 1.76 -10.87
CA LEU A 39 2.73 0.54 -10.45
C LEU A 39 2.88 0.36 -8.92
N PHE A 40 1.76 0.28 -8.22
CA PHE A 40 1.73 -0.08 -6.81
C PHE A 40 1.59 -1.59 -6.65
N VAL A 41 2.44 -2.22 -5.85
CA VAL A 41 2.31 -3.62 -5.46
C VAL A 41 2.37 -3.74 -3.94
N THR A 42 1.33 -4.29 -3.32
CA THR A 42 1.28 -4.48 -1.86
C THR A 42 1.01 -5.93 -1.49
N ASP A 43 1.12 -6.22 -0.20
CA ASP A 43 0.48 -7.41 0.35
C ASP A 43 -1.05 -7.29 0.25
N GLY A 44 -1.76 -8.40 0.45
CA GLY A 44 -3.23 -8.47 0.39
C GLY A 44 -3.98 -7.69 1.47
N LEU A 45 -3.40 -6.62 2.02
CA LEU A 45 -4.03 -5.78 3.03
C LEU A 45 -4.95 -4.73 2.37
N ASN A 46 -6.24 -4.77 2.71
CA ASN A 46 -7.26 -3.94 2.05
C ASN A 46 -7.09 -2.43 2.24
N PHE A 47 -6.38 -1.98 3.26
CA PHE A 47 -6.24 -0.55 3.57
C PHE A 47 -5.56 0.25 2.46
N TYR A 48 -4.64 -0.37 1.72
CA TYR A 48 -3.94 0.29 0.63
C TYR A 48 -4.85 0.60 -0.55
N ARG A 49 -5.88 -0.22 -0.78
CA ARG A 49 -6.88 0.05 -1.83
C ARG A 49 -7.59 1.39 -1.57
N GLU A 50 -8.03 1.58 -0.34
CA GLU A 50 -8.74 2.80 0.08
C GLU A 50 -7.80 4.01 0.11
N ALA A 51 -6.58 3.85 0.61
CA ALA A 51 -5.59 4.91 0.65
C ALA A 51 -5.21 5.39 -0.76
N LEU A 52 -5.01 4.47 -1.70
CA LEU A 52 -4.70 4.81 -3.10
C LEU A 52 -5.86 5.55 -3.76
N LEU A 53 -7.10 5.10 -3.59
CA LEU A 53 -8.27 5.82 -4.10
C LEU A 53 -8.43 7.21 -3.47
N LYS A 54 -8.13 7.35 -2.17
CA LYS A 54 -8.20 8.64 -1.48
C LYS A 54 -7.21 9.66 -2.04
N HIS A 55 -6.01 9.23 -2.41
CA HIS A 55 -4.93 10.15 -2.85
C HIS A 55 -4.82 10.31 -4.36
N PHE A 56 -5.13 9.28 -5.14
CA PHE A 56 -5.03 9.29 -6.61
C PHE A 56 -6.39 9.23 -7.32
N GLY A 57 -7.48 8.93 -6.61
CA GLY A 57 -8.79 8.80 -7.21
C GLY A 57 -9.35 10.13 -7.73
N VAL A 58 -10.17 10.03 -8.76
CA VAL A 58 -10.87 11.15 -9.40
C VAL A 58 -12.33 11.11 -8.99
N LEU A 59 -12.87 12.28 -8.60
CA LEU A 59 -14.28 12.43 -8.28
C LEU A 59 -15.09 12.53 -9.58
N ILE A 60 -15.95 11.55 -9.81
CA ILE A 60 -16.85 11.54 -10.96
C ILE A 60 -18.24 11.96 -10.49
N GLU A 61 -18.73 13.06 -11.07
CA GLU A 61 -20.10 13.50 -10.93
C GLU A 61 -20.98 12.81 -11.98
N PHE A 62 -22.18 12.42 -11.57
CA PHE A 62 -23.14 11.82 -12.49
C PHE A 62 -24.16 12.88 -12.92
N PRO A 63 -24.42 13.01 -14.23
CA PRO A 63 -25.45 13.93 -14.70
C PRO A 63 -26.81 13.54 -14.13
N ARG A 64 -27.65 14.56 -13.90
CA ARG A 64 -29.02 14.33 -13.45
C ARG A 64 -29.77 13.53 -14.51
N THR A 65 -30.33 12.39 -14.12
CA THR A 65 -31.04 11.48 -15.03
C THR A 65 -32.39 12.04 -15.50
N GLY A 66 -32.89 13.13 -14.91
CA GLY A 66 -34.19 13.75 -15.24
C GLY A 66 -35.42 12.95 -14.78
N LYS A 67 -35.24 11.70 -14.34
CA LYS A 67 -36.30 10.83 -13.82
C LYS A 67 -36.56 11.09 -12.34
N ARG A 68 -37.80 10.84 -11.89
CA ARG A 68 -38.19 10.92 -10.46
C ARG A 68 -37.35 9.94 -9.64
N GLY A 69 -36.64 10.44 -8.64
CA GLY A 69 -35.76 9.66 -7.76
C GLY A 69 -34.60 10.48 -7.20
N ARG A 70 -33.88 9.93 -6.21
CA ARG A 70 -32.71 10.58 -5.62
C ARG A 70 -31.56 10.64 -6.66
N PRO A 71 -31.01 11.81 -6.97
CA PRO A 71 -29.84 11.92 -7.83
C PRO A 71 -28.68 11.06 -7.31
N ARG A 72 -27.91 10.48 -8.24
CA ARG A 72 -26.71 9.70 -7.89
C ARG A 72 -25.69 10.63 -7.25
N LYS A 73 -25.15 10.22 -6.10
CA LYS A 73 -24.04 10.94 -5.44
C LYS A 73 -22.77 10.78 -6.26
N PRO A 74 -21.88 11.80 -6.27
CA PRO A 74 -20.55 11.65 -6.82
C PRO A 74 -19.81 10.50 -6.12
N LYS A 75 -18.94 9.83 -6.88
CA LYS A 75 -18.13 8.71 -6.39
C LYS A 75 -16.69 8.88 -6.84
N ILE A 76 -15.76 8.42 -6.01
CA ILE A 76 -14.34 8.40 -6.33
C ILE A 76 -14.03 7.12 -7.12
N PHE A 77 -13.38 7.29 -8.26
CA PHE A 77 -12.93 6.19 -9.11
C PHE A 77 -11.40 6.24 -9.28
N PRO A 78 -10.75 5.07 -9.46
CA PRO A 78 -9.35 5.05 -9.85
C PRO A 78 -9.23 5.65 -11.28
N PRO A 79 -8.29 6.56 -11.53
CA PRO A 79 -8.00 7.01 -12.90
C PRO A 79 -7.35 5.88 -13.71
N ASP A 80 -7.36 6.01 -15.03
CA ASP A 80 -6.90 4.97 -15.95
C ASP A 80 -5.40 4.67 -15.84
N ASP A 81 -4.61 5.65 -15.40
CA ASP A 81 -3.16 5.56 -15.17
C ASP A 81 -2.80 4.92 -13.82
N LEU A 82 -3.75 4.79 -12.89
CA LEU A 82 -3.51 4.15 -11.59
C LEU A 82 -3.51 2.62 -11.71
N LYS A 83 -2.31 2.05 -11.77
CA LYS A 83 -2.08 0.61 -11.72
C LYS A 83 -1.79 0.14 -10.30
N TYR A 84 -2.57 -0.82 -9.80
CA TYR A 84 -2.40 -1.39 -8.46
C TYR A 84 -2.68 -2.89 -8.44
N ALA A 85 -1.74 -3.65 -7.87
CA ALA A 85 -1.86 -5.09 -7.70
C ALA A 85 -1.51 -5.54 -6.27
N GLN A 86 -1.99 -6.72 -5.90
CA GLN A 86 -1.76 -7.35 -4.61
C GLN A 86 -1.16 -8.74 -4.78
N VAL A 87 -0.19 -9.07 -3.92
CA VAL A 87 0.30 -10.43 -3.73
C VAL A 87 -0.34 -11.00 -2.47
N VAL A 88 -1.30 -11.91 -2.65
CA VAL A 88 -2.09 -12.52 -1.58
C VAL A 88 -1.57 -13.92 -1.30
N LYS A 89 -1.01 -14.12 -0.10
CA LYS A 89 -0.52 -15.43 0.36
C LYS A 89 -1.64 -16.16 1.11
N ILE A 90 -2.11 -17.27 0.55
CA ILE A 90 -3.11 -18.13 1.18
C ILE A 90 -2.38 -19.15 2.04
N ARG A 91 -2.63 -19.08 3.36
CA ARG A 91 -2.09 -20.02 4.34
C ARG A 91 -3.22 -20.84 4.96
N ILE A 92 -3.00 -22.15 5.07
CA ILE A 92 -3.89 -23.08 5.76
C ILE A 92 -3.06 -23.71 6.88
N ASN A 93 -3.54 -23.62 8.12
CA ASN A 93 -2.86 -24.12 9.32
C ASN A 93 -1.41 -23.61 9.45
N GLY A 94 -1.20 -22.32 9.12
CA GLY A 94 0.13 -21.68 9.17
C GLY A 94 1.05 -22.01 7.98
N ILE A 95 0.70 -22.99 7.15
CA ILE A 95 1.49 -23.42 5.99
C ILE A 95 1.06 -22.63 4.76
N LEU A 96 2.04 -22.11 4.00
CA LEU A 96 1.78 -21.46 2.71
C LEU A 96 1.32 -22.50 1.69
N LYS A 97 0.09 -22.34 1.18
CA LYS A 97 -0.48 -23.24 0.18
C LYS A 97 -0.45 -22.64 -1.23
N LYS A 98 -0.71 -21.34 -1.34
CA LYS A 98 -0.80 -20.65 -2.63
C LYS A 98 -0.39 -19.19 -2.49
N VAL A 99 0.17 -18.65 -3.56
CA VAL A 99 0.37 -17.22 -3.75
C VAL A 99 -0.47 -16.79 -4.95
N GLU A 100 -1.37 -15.85 -4.73
CA GLU A 100 -2.23 -15.28 -5.78
C GLU A 100 -1.80 -13.85 -6.07
N LYS A 101 -1.65 -13.53 -7.35
CA LYS A 101 -1.41 -12.16 -7.83
C LYS A 101 -2.73 -11.61 -8.34
N LYS A 102 -3.22 -10.53 -7.73
CA LYS A 102 -4.52 -9.92 -8.05
C LYS A 102 -4.32 -8.50 -8.52
N THR A 103 -4.83 -8.19 -9.71
CA THR A 103 -4.95 -6.80 -10.18
C THR A 103 -6.18 -6.17 -9.54
N ILE A 104 -6.01 -5.03 -8.87
CA ILE A 104 -7.07 -4.31 -8.17
C ILE A 104 -7.51 -3.08 -8.97
N PHE A 105 -6.55 -2.31 -9.50
CA PHE A 105 -6.79 -1.16 -10.37
C PHE A 105 -5.89 -1.21 -11.60
N GLY A 106 -6.36 -0.57 -12.68
CA GLY A 106 -5.64 -0.50 -13.95
C GLY A 106 -5.80 -1.76 -14.80
N LYS A 107 -5.36 -1.65 -16.05
CA LYS A 107 -5.24 -2.74 -17.03
C LYS A 107 -3.78 -2.94 -17.39
N ASP A 108 -3.48 -4.05 -18.06
CA ASP A 108 -2.16 -4.32 -18.64
C ASP A 108 -1.02 -4.24 -17.61
N ILE A 109 -1.19 -4.97 -16.50
CA ILE A 109 -0.13 -5.21 -15.52
C ILE A 109 0.42 -6.59 -15.80
N GLU A 110 1.70 -6.68 -16.14
CA GLU A 110 2.33 -7.98 -16.36
C GLU A 110 2.46 -8.75 -15.04
N GLN A 111 2.17 -10.06 -15.08
CA GLN A 111 2.27 -10.90 -13.89
C GLN A 111 3.70 -10.99 -13.34
N SER A 112 4.71 -10.79 -14.19
CA SER A 112 6.14 -10.69 -13.86
C SER A 112 6.42 -9.53 -12.89
N GLU A 113 5.76 -8.38 -13.09
CA GLU A 113 5.97 -7.15 -12.33
C GLU A 113 5.30 -7.19 -10.95
N ILE A 114 4.25 -8.00 -10.79
CA ILE A 114 3.52 -8.13 -9.52
C ILE A 114 4.35 -8.99 -8.55
N SER A 115 5.22 -8.35 -7.77
CA SER A 115 6.07 -9.01 -6.78
C SER A 115 6.30 -8.18 -5.52
N THR A 116 6.34 -8.84 -4.37
CA THR A 116 6.75 -8.28 -3.07
C THR A 116 8.11 -8.81 -2.59
N THR A 117 8.82 -9.58 -3.42
CA THR A 117 10.04 -10.29 -2.99
C THR A 117 11.13 -9.36 -2.48
N LEU A 118 11.31 -8.19 -3.10
CA LEU A 118 12.37 -7.25 -2.72
C LEU A 118 12.12 -6.61 -1.36
N ILE A 119 10.89 -6.15 -1.08
CA ILE A 119 10.55 -5.58 0.23
C ILE A 119 10.58 -6.66 1.32
N GLU A 120 10.18 -7.91 1.00
CA GLU A 120 10.29 -9.03 1.91
C GLU A 120 11.75 -9.38 2.24
N ARG A 121 12.64 -9.38 1.24
CA ARG A 121 14.08 -9.59 1.42
C ARG A 121 14.72 -8.45 2.22
N GLN A 122 14.32 -7.21 1.96
CA GLN A 122 14.78 -6.05 2.71
C GLN A 122 14.35 -6.15 4.19
N ASN A 123 13.10 -6.55 4.44
CA ASN A 123 12.60 -6.80 5.79
C ASN A 123 13.35 -7.94 6.50
N LEU A 124 13.77 -8.98 5.77
CA LEU A 124 14.61 -10.03 6.32
C LEU A 124 15.99 -9.49 6.73
N THR A 125 16.61 -8.71 5.85
CA THR A 125 17.92 -8.06 6.09
C THR A 125 17.86 -7.21 7.36
N PHE A 126 16.82 -6.37 7.50
CA PHE A 126 16.61 -5.57 8.71
C PHE A 126 16.47 -6.39 9.99
N ARG A 127 15.89 -7.61 9.93
CA ARG A 127 15.78 -8.48 11.10
C ARG A 127 17.09 -9.16 11.46
N GLN A 128 17.92 -9.46 10.47
CA GLN A 128 19.23 -10.09 10.68
C GLN A 128 20.22 -9.07 11.27
N ASP A 129 20.26 -7.87 10.69
CA ASP A 129 21.19 -6.81 11.12
C ASP A 129 20.76 -6.16 12.44
N ASN A 130 19.46 -6.21 12.76
CA ASN A 130 18.92 -5.64 13.99
C ASN A 130 18.11 -6.66 14.78
N ASN A 131 18.79 -7.34 15.72
CA ASN A 131 18.16 -8.26 16.67
C ASN A 131 17.01 -7.64 17.47
N ARG A 132 16.92 -6.31 17.61
CA ARG A 132 15.81 -5.63 18.29
C ARG A 132 14.52 -5.59 17.46
N VAL A 133 14.63 -5.72 16.14
CA VAL A 133 13.50 -5.86 15.20
C VAL A 133 13.05 -7.32 15.11
N SER A 134 13.82 -8.25 15.69
CA SER A 134 13.40 -9.65 15.87
C SER A 134 12.32 -9.78 16.97
N ARG A 135 11.89 -11.01 17.30
CA ARG A 135 10.78 -11.23 18.26
C ARG A 135 11.09 -10.54 19.60
N LYS A 136 10.04 -10.01 20.24
CA LYS A 136 10.03 -9.25 21.52
C LYS A 136 10.79 -9.89 22.71
N THR A 137 11.29 -11.11 22.58
CA THR A 137 11.85 -11.90 23.67
C THR A 137 13.33 -11.65 23.94
N ILE A 138 14.12 -11.10 23.00
CA ILE A 138 15.60 -11.09 23.10
C ILE A 138 16.20 -9.68 23.33
N GLY A 139 15.44 -8.60 23.08
CA GLY A 139 15.92 -7.24 23.34
C GLY A 139 14.76 -6.29 23.59
N PHE A 140 14.70 -5.72 24.78
CA PHE A 140 13.72 -4.69 25.14
C PHE A 140 14.28 -3.30 24.84
N SER A 141 13.43 -2.42 24.31
CA SER A 141 13.71 -0.99 24.17
C SER A 141 12.65 -0.19 24.91
N ASN A 142 13.07 0.71 25.79
CA ASN A 142 12.17 1.67 26.43
C ASN A 142 11.65 2.66 25.39
N LEU A 143 10.35 2.94 25.46
CA LEU A 143 9.68 3.92 24.61
C LEU A 143 10.21 5.31 24.98
N ARG A 144 11.11 5.88 24.18
CA ARG A 144 11.40 7.31 24.27
C ARG A 144 10.38 8.03 23.40
N SER A 145 9.47 8.74 24.05
CA SER A 145 8.57 9.70 23.42
C SER A 145 9.40 10.80 22.77
N ALA A 146 9.77 10.63 21.51
CA ALA A 146 10.35 11.68 20.69
C ALA A 146 9.30 12.18 19.71
N PHE A 147 9.13 13.51 19.69
CA PHE A 147 8.20 14.35 18.94
C PHE A 147 6.92 14.81 19.66
N LEU A 148 7.15 15.67 20.64
CA LEU A 148 6.33 16.84 20.96
C LEU A 148 7.31 18.05 20.96
N GLY A 149 7.00 19.10 20.17
CA GLY A 149 7.83 20.31 19.97
C GLY A 149 8.79 20.19 18.78
N ALA A 150 8.86 21.10 17.82
CA ALA A 150 8.48 22.51 17.78
C ALA A 150 7.66 22.85 16.52
#